data_AF-A0A1J0AAY2-F1
#
_entry.id   AF-A0A1J0AAY2-F1
#
_cell.length_a   1.000
_cell.length_b   1.000
_cell.length_c   1.000
_cell.angle_alpha   90.00
_cell.angle_beta   90.00
_cell.angle_gamma   90.00
#
_symmetry.space_group_name_H-M   'P 1'
#
loop_
_entity.id
_entity.type
_entity.pdbx_description
1 polymer ?
#
loop_
_entity_poly.entity_id
_entity_poly.type
_entity_poly.pdbx_seq_one_letter_code
_entity_poly.pdbx_strand_id
1 'polypeptide(L)'
;MSIDEISQRKGHKNFVTVVADIDQGKLIEMIDSHKQENIIETLMQQPLSVREQVEEVSVDMWGGFPKVVQEVFPNAKIVIDRFHVMKPVNTELD
;
A
#
# COMPACT_ATOMS: atom_id res chain seq x y z
N MET A 1 8.73 -1.55 -4.25
CA MET A 1 7.80 -1.80 -3.13
C MET A 1 6.35 -1.65 -3.61
N SER A 2 5.40 -2.38 -3.03
CA SER A 2 3.95 -2.23 -3.27
C SER A 2 3.24 -1.90 -1.97
N ILE A 3 2.27 -0.99 -2.03
CA ILE A 3 1.32 -0.70 -0.96
C ILE A 3 -0.07 -1.01 -1.52
N ASP A 4 -0.72 -2.01 -0.94
CA ASP A 4 -2.05 -2.48 -1.35
C ASP A 4 -3.01 -2.48 -0.16
N GLU A 5 -4.31 -2.34 -0.41
CA GLU A 5 -5.34 -2.37 0.61
C GLU A 5 -6.19 -3.64 0.49
N ILE A 6 -6.29 -4.40 1.59
CA ILE A 6 -7.07 -5.64 1.66
C ILE A 6 -8.22 -5.46 2.64
N SER A 7 -9.44 -5.75 2.20
CA SER A 7 -10.62 -5.81 3.08
C SER A 7 -10.67 -7.16 3.82
N GLN A 8 -10.52 -7.15 5.14
CA GLN A 8 -10.41 -8.40 5.90
C GLN A 8 -11.73 -9.18 6.05
N ARG A 9 -12.94 -8.55 5.94
CA ARG A 9 -14.25 -9.25 5.97
C ARG A 9 -15.39 -8.48 5.28
N LYS A 10 -16.29 -9.20 4.59
CA LYS A 10 -17.60 -8.68 4.13
C LYS A 10 -18.43 -8.20 5.34
N GLY A 11 -18.60 -6.89 5.48
CA GLY A 11 -19.56 -6.29 6.41
C GLY A 11 -18.99 -5.38 7.50
N HIS A 12 -17.67 -5.39 7.73
CA HIS A 12 -17.01 -4.47 8.68
C HIS A 12 -15.93 -3.69 7.96
N LYS A 13 -15.86 -2.37 8.19
CA LYS A 13 -14.95 -1.39 7.57
C LYS A 13 -13.47 -1.57 8.01
N ASN A 14 -13.01 -2.81 8.10
CA ASN A 14 -11.66 -3.16 8.52
C ASN A 14 -10.84 -3.39 7.25
N PHE A 15 -10.08 -2.37 6.91
CA PHE A 15 -9.14 -2.35 5.81
C PHE A 15 -7.73 -2.48 6.37
N VAL A 16 -6.95 -3.37 5.77
CA VAL A 16 -5.55 -3.60 6.14
C VAL A 16 -4.69 -3.14 4.98
N THR A 17 -3.76 -2.24 5.26
CA THR A 17 -2.72 -1.84 4.32
C THR A 17 -1.57 -2.83 4.39
N VAL A 18 -1.26 -3.45 3.27
CA VAL A 18 -0.15 -4.39 3.12
C VAL A 18 0.98 -3.72 2.38
N VAL A 19 2.16 -3.71 3.00
CA VAL A 19 3.38 -3.17 2.43
C VAL A 19 4.31 -4.34 2.15
N ALA A 20 4.65 -4.54 0.88
CA ALA A 20 5.50 -5.62 0.45
C ALA A 20 6.63 -5.13 -0.45
N ASP A 21 7.77 -5.79 -0.35
CA ASP A 21 8.87 -5.67 -1.28
C ASP A 21 8.62 -6.62 -2.45
N ILE A 22 8.36 -6.04 -3.62
CA ILE A 22 8.10 -6.78 -4.86
C ILE A 22 9.39 -7.43 -5.38
N ASP A 23 10.54 -6.78 -5.19
CA ASP A 23 11.82 -7.25 -5.71
C ASP A 23 12.30 -8.48 -4.91
N GLN A 24 12.17 -8.41 -3.59
CA GLN A 24 12.52 -9.52 -2.71
C GLN A 24 11.39 -10.53 -2.46
N GLY A 25 10.16 -10.22 -2.91
CA GLY A 25 8.97 -11.02 -2.62
C GLY A 25 8.67 -11.14 -1.12
N LYS A 26 9.02 -10.12 -0.32
CA LYS A 26 8.90 -10.15 1.15
C LYS A 26 7.80 -9.23 1.62
N LEU A 27 7.04 -9.70 2.60
CA LEU A 27 6.15 -8.84 3.37
C LEU A 27 7.00 -7.94 4.29
N ILE A 28 6.84 -6.63 4.16
CA ILE A 28 7.53 -5.65 5.00
C ILE A 28 6.66 -5.34 6.23
N GLU A 29 5.40 -4.99 6.00
CA GLU A 29 4.51 -4.55 7.07
C GLU A 29 3.04 -4.84 6.74
N MET A 30 2.25 -5.12 7.78
CA MET A 30 0.79 -5.15 7.69
C MET A 30 0.23 -4.16 8.72
N ILE A 31 -0.58 -3.22 8.24
CA ILE A 31 -1.12 -2.13 9.03
C ILE A 31 -2.63 -2.28 9.04
N ASP A 32 -3.22 -2.52 10.20
CA ASP A 32 -4.67 -2.68 10.39
C ASP A 32 -5.42 -1.33 10.32
N SER A 33 -5.12 -0.52 9.29
CA SER A 33 -5.73 0.76 9.01
C SER A 33 -5.60 1.10 7.52
N HIS A 34 -6.56 1.86 7.01
CA HIS A 34 -6.53 2.51 5.69
C HIS A 34 -6.26 4.02 5.78
N LYS A 35 -6.16 4.56 7.00
CA LYS A 35 -5.93 5.99 7.18
C LYS A 35 -4.48 6.32 6.87
N GLN A 36 -4.29 7.27 5.95
CA GLN A 36 -2.98 7.75 5.53
C GLN A 36 -2.09 8.13 6.72
N GLU A 37 -2.64 8.83 7.72
CA GLU A 37 -1.93 9.25 8.92
C GLU A 37 -1.33 8.06 9.69
N ASN A 38 -2.11 7.00 9.92
CA ASN A 38 -1.61 5.83 10.64
C ASN A 38 -0.55 5.07 9.82
N ILE A 39 -0.72 5.01 8.50
CA ILE A 39 0.26 4.36 7.62
C ILE A 39 1.58 5.13 7.64
N ILE A 40 1.52 6.46 7.59
CA ILE A 40 2.69 7.33 7.73
C ILE A 40 3.36 7.09 9.09
N GLU A 41 2.61 7.15 10.19
CA GLU A 41 3.14 6.97 11.53
C GLU A 41 3.88 5.64 11.69
N THR A 42 3.28 4.54 11.19
CA THR A 42 3.90 3.22 11.22
C THR A 42 5.13 3.16 10.34
N LEU A 43 5.06 3.60 9.08
CA LEU A 43 6.19 3.53 8.16
C LEU A 43 7.34 4.47 8.56
N MET A 44 7.05 5.60 9.22
CA MET A 44 8.06 6.51 9.76
C MET A 44 8.88 5.90 10.90
N GLN A 45 8.37 4.84 11.56
CA GLN A 45 9.17 4.09 12.55
C GLN A 45 10.33 3.34 11.89
N GLN A 46 10.25 3.08 10.57
CA GLN A 46 11.34 2.46 9.84
C GLN A 46 12.53 3.42 9.72
N PRO A 47 13.76 2.93 9.88
CA PRO A 47 14.95 3.77 9.80
C PRO A 47 15.04 4.46 8.44
N LEU A 48 15.43 5.73 8.45
CA LEU A 48 15.52 6.56 7.24
C LEU A 48 16.35 5.88 6.15
N SER A 49 17.46 5.23 6.52
CA SER A 49 18.32 4.50 5.57
C SER A 49 17.59 3.39 4.79
N VAL A 50 16.56 2.76 5.36
CA VAL A 50 15.73 1.78 4.64
C VAL A 50 14.74 2.50 3.72
N ARG A 51 14.16 3.61 4.19
CA ARG A 51 13.21 4.41 3.40
C ARG A 51 13.86 5.09 2.20
N GLU A 52 15.12 5.50 2.32
CA GLU A 52 15.90 6.08 1.22
C GLU A 52 16.31 5.07 0.15
N GLN A 53 16.35 3.77 0.49
CA GLN A 53 16.61 2.69 -0.47
C GLN A 53 15.39 2.35 -1.34
N VAL A 54 14.20 2.87 -0.98
CA VAL A 54 12.99 2.64 -1.78
C VAL A 54 12.99 3.59 -2.97
N GLU A 55 13.26 3.05 -4.15
CA GLU A 55 13.29 3.82 -5.40
C GLU A 55 11.91 3.95 -6.05
N GLU A 56 11.05 2.95 -5.88
CA GLU A 56 9.73 2.89 -6.52
C GLU A 56 8.69 2.27 -5.58
N VAL A 57 7.54 2.93 -5.46
CA VAL A 57 6.38 2.43 -4.71
C VAL A 57 5.18 2.36 -5.63
N SER A 58 4.66 1.15 -5.80
CA SER A 58 3.39 0.91 -6.47
C SER A 58 2.23 1.13 -5.51
N VAL A 59 1.27 1.98 -5.91
CA VAL A 59 0.07 2.30 -5.11
C VAL A 59 -1.19 2.23 -5.96
N ASP A 60 -2.30 1.88 -5.32
CA ASP A 60 -3.61 1.88 -5.96
C ASP A 60 -4.12 3.29 -6.30
N MET A 61 -4.73 3.41 -7.48
CA MET A 61 -5.21 4.68 -8.04
C MET A 61 -6.28 5.37 -7.17
N TRP A 62 -7.02 4.63 -6.35
CA TRP A 62 -8.19 5.13 -5.61
C TRP A 62 -7.90 5.47 -4.14
N GLY A 63 -6.74 5.07 -3.59
CA GLY A 63 -6.47 5.08 -2.15
C GLY A 63 -5.85 6.35 -1.57
N GLY A 64 -5.49 7.35 -2.39
CA GLY A 64 -4.88 8.59 -1.88
C GLY A 64 -3.49 8.41 -1.25
N PHE A 65 -2.86 7.24 -1.40
CA PHE A 65 -1.50 6.94 -0.95
C PHE A 65 -0.34 7.73 -1.59
N PRO A 66 -0.47 8.49 -2.70
CA PRO A 66 0.63 9.30 -3.22
C PRO A 66 1.25 10.24 -2.17
N LYS A 67 0.42 10.83 -1.30
CA LYS A 67 0.91 11.70 -0.22
C LYS A 67 1.75 10.95 0.81
N VAL A 68 1.28 9.76 1.21
CA VAL A 68 1.99 8.88 2.13
C VAL A 68 3.37 8.53 1.59
N VAL A 69 3.46 8.17 0.31
CA VAL A 69 4.72 7.82 -0.32
C VAL A 69 5.69 9.00 -0.33
N GLN A 70 5.23 10.19 -0.73
CA GLN A 70 6.09 11.39 -0.74
C GLN A 70 6.60 11.78 0.64
N GLU A 71 5.80 11.56 1.68
CA GLU A 71 6.16 11.93 3.05
C GLU A 71 7.10 10.91 3.71
N VAL A 72 6.88 9.61 3.44
CA VAL A 72 7.65 8.52 4.04
C VAL A 72 8.91 8.20 3.24
N PHE A 73 8.82 8.18 1.92
CA PHE A 73 9.84 7.73 0.97
C PHE A 73 10.22 8.87 0.01
N PRO A 74 11.09 9.81 0.42
CA PRO A 74 11.37 11.03 -0.33
C PRO A 74 12.02 10.79 -1.71
N ASN A 75 12.74 9.67 -1.87
CA ASN A 75 13.39 9.29 -3.13
C ASN A 75 12.54 8.38 -4.01
N ALA A 76 11.39 7.92 -3.52
CA ALA A 76 10.58 6.95 -4.25
C ALA A 76 9.74 7.59 -5.35
N LYS A 77 9.71 6.95 -6.51
CA LYS A 77 8.76 7.25 -7.58
C LYS A 77 7.44 6.55 -7.29
N ILE A 78 6.35 7.29 -7.42
CA ILE A 78 5.00 6.75 -7.30
C ILE A 78 4.60 6.11 -8.63
N VAL A 79 4.36 4.82 -8.59
CA VAL A 79 3.84 4.05 -9.72
C VAL A 79 2.39 3.73 -9.44
N ILE A 80 1.48 4.28 -10.23
CA ILE A 80 0.05 3.97 -10.08
C ILE A 80 -0.22 2.60 -10.67
N ASP A 81 -0.70 1.67 -9.84
CA ASP A 81 -1.15 0.37 -10.32
C ASP A 81 -2.47 0.53 -11.10
N ARG A 82 -2.43 0.16 -12.39
CA ARG A 82 -3.60 0.16 -13.28
C ARG A 82 -4.32 -1.19 -13.29
N PHE A 83 -3.75 -2.23 -12.68
CA PHE A 83 -4.28 -3.59 -12.72
C PHE A 83 -5.42 -3.85 -11.72
N HIS A 84 -5.53 -3.07 -10.64
CA HIS A 84 -6.65 -3.20 -9.70
C HIS A 84 -8.02 -2.90 -10.34
N VAL A 85 -8.05 -2.20 -11.47
CA VAL A 85 -9.28 -1.92 -12.25
C VAL A 85 -9.80 -3.19 -12.95
N MET A 86 -9.02 -4.28 -12.98
CA MET A 86 -9.41 -5.57 -13.55
C MET A 86 -9.68 -6.66 -12.49
N LYS A 87 -10.09 -6.32 -11.26
CA LYS A 87 -10.81 -7.32 -10.44
C LYS A 87 -12.14 -7.62 -11.15
N PRO A 88 -12.37 -8.87 -11.59
CA PRO A 88 -13.35 -9.16 -12.62
C PRO A 88 -14.76 -8.87 -12.14
N VAL A 89 -15.55 -8.29 -13.06
CA VAL A 89 -17.01 -8.45 -13.13
C VAL A 89 -17.30 -9.93 -13.37
N ASN A 90 -16.99 -10.76 -12.38
CA ASN A 90 -17.31 -12.18 -12.34
C ASN A 90 -17.48 -12.61 -10.88
N THR A 91 -18.14 -11.76 -10.08
CA THR A 91 -18.94 -12.33 -9.00
C THR A 91 -20.14 -12.95 -9.68
N GLU A 92 -19.99 -14.25 -9.87
CA GLU A 92 -20.93 -15.17 -10.46
C GLU A 92 -22.32 -14.96 -9.87
N LEU A 93 -23.29 -15.02 -10.78
CA LEU A 93 -24.68 -15.24 -10.50
C LEU A 93 -24.79 -16.52 -9.66
N ASP A 94 -25.35 -16.42 -8.46
CA ASP A 94 -26.10 -17.51 -7.83
C ASP A 94 -27.43 -16.93 -7.33
#